data_AF-A0A934YFS0-F1
#
_entry.id   AF-A0A934YFS0-F1
#
_cell.length_a   1.000
_cell.length_b   1.000
_cell.length_c   1.000
_cell.angle_alpha   90.00
_cell.angle_beta   90.00
_cell.angle_gamma   90.00
#
_symmetry.space_group_name_H-M   'P 1'
#
loop_
_entity.id
_entity.type
_entity.pdbx_description
1 polymer ?
#
loop_
_entity_poly.entity_id
_entity_poly.type
_entity_poly.pdbx_seq_one_letter_code
_entity_poly.pdbx_strand_id
1 'polypeptide(L)' 'MKDRNNPLTTSYQLLGTVLALIIGIFFTGLGIGILTNFVTIPGDEGPMLKIFGGLLVVYGLFRLIRVYLKFKSDSKLN' A
#
# COMPACT_ATOMS: atom_id res chain seq x y z
N MET A 1 -13.25 -8.86 -26.57
CA MET A 1 -12.53 -7.60 -26.85
C MET A 1 -12.86 -6.65 -25.70
N LYS A 2 -11.87 -6.37 -24.84
CA LYS A 2 -12.07 -5.57 -23.62
C LYS A 2 -12.02 -4.11 -24.03
N ASP A 3 -13.13 -3.41 -23.86
CA ASP A 3 -13.33 -2.01 -24.20
C ASP A 3 -12.30 -1.16 -23.42
N ARG A 4 -11.15 -0.86 -24.06
CA ARG A 4 -10.01 -0.13 -23.48
C ARG A 4 -10.07 1.36 -23.76
N ASN A 5 -11.22 1.86 -24.24
CA ASN A 5 -11.33 3.20 -24.83
C ASN A 5 -12.36 4.09 -24.14
N ASN A 6 -12.91 3.68 -22.98
CA ASN A 6 -13.90 4.47 -22.27
C ASN A 6 -13.20 5.40 -21.24
N PRO A 7 -13.17 6.73 -21.42
CA PRO A 7 -12.41 7.66 -20.56
C PRO A 7 -12.83 7.61 -19.08
N LEU A 8 -14.06 7.17 -18.81
CA LEU A 8 -14.54 6.88 -17.47
C LEU A 8 -13.76 5.73 -16.81
N THR A 9 -13.53 4.63 -17.52
CA THR A 9 -12.81 3.45 -17.00
C THR A 9 -11.35 3.74 -16.67
N THR A 10 -10.67 4.56 -17.47
CA THR A 10 -9.29 5.00 -17.21
C THR A 10 -9.21 5.88 -15.96
N SER A 11 -10.17 6.80 -15.79
CA SER A 11 -10.26 7.67 -14.61
C SER A 11 -10.48 6.86 -13.32
N TYR A 12 -11.36 5.86 -13.34
CA TYR A 12 -11.56 4.96 -12.19
C TYR A 12 -10.34 4.09 -11.89
N GLN A 13 -9.59 3.66 -12.91
CA GLN A 13 -8.34 2.90 -12.71
C GLN A 13 -7.24 3.75 -12.07
N LEU A 14 -7.09 5.01 -12.48
CA LEU A 14 -6.17 5.96 -11.87
C LEU A 14 -6.55 6.23 -10.42
N LEU A 15 -7.83 6.50 -10.15
CA LEU A 15 -8.32 6.73 -8.79
C LEU A 15 -8.06 5.52 -7.89
N GLY A 16 -8.36 4.30 -8.36
CA GLY A 16 -8.07 3.07 -7.62
C GLY A 16 -6.57 2.86 -7.38
N THR A 17 -5.72 3.30 -8.30
CA THR A 17 -4.25 3.22 -8.18
C THR A 17 -3.73 4.21 -7.14
N VAL A 18 -4.17 5.46 -7.19
CA VAL A 18 -3.82 6.50 -6.20
C VAL A 18 -4.28 6.08 -4.81
N LEU A 19 -5.51 5.57 -4.68
CA LEU A 19 -6.04 5.09 -3.41
C LEU A 19 -5.21 3.90 -2.88
N ALA A 20 -4.83 2.95 -3.74
CA ALA A 20 -3.98 1.84 -3.34
C ALA A 20 -2.58 2.29 -2.88
N LEU A 21 -2.04 3.36 -3.47
CA LEU A 21 -0.77 3.99 -3.12
C LEU A 21 -0.85 4.68 -1.75
N ILE A 22 -1.88 5.50 -1.53
CA ILE A 22 -2.14 6.17 -0.24
C ILE A 22 -2.26 5.15 0.88
N ILE A 23 -3.04 4.08 0.65
CA ILE A 23 -3.22 3.00 1.62
C ILE A 23 -1.89 2.31 1.91
N GLY A 24 -1.06 2.02 0.89
CA GLY A 24 0.25 1.41 1.07
C GLY A 24 1.21 2.26 1.88
N ILE A 25 1.28 3.57 1.59
CA ILE A 25 2.11 4.52 2.34
C ILE A 25 1.62 4.64 3.78
N PHE A 26 0.31 4.74 3.99
CA PHE A 26 -0.29 4.84 5.32
C PHE A 26 0.05 3.63 6.20
N PHE A 27 -0.14 2.41 5.70
CA PHE A 27 0.22 1.19 6.45
C PHE A 27 1.73 1.07 6.67
N THR A 28 2.56 1.48 5.71
CA THR A 28 4.02 1.47 5.89
C THR A 28 4.43 2.45 6.99
N GLY A 29 3.90 3.68 6.97
CA GLY A 29 4.18 4.71 7.97
C GLY A 29 3.68 4.31 9.37
N LEU A 30 2.49 3.71 9.47
CA LEU A 30 1.94 3.21 10.73
C LEU A 30 2.79 2.07 11.28
N GLY A 31 3.19 1.11 10.44
CA GLY A 31 4.10 0.03 10.83
C GLY A 31 5.44 0.55 11.34
N ILE A 32 6.07 1.51 10.65
CA ILE A 32 7.32 2.15 11.10
C ILE A 32 7.11 2.86 12.44
N GLY A 33 6.00 3.59 12.61
CA GLY A 33 5.65 4.26 13.86
C GLY A 33 5.51 3.30 15.04
N ILE A 34 4.96 2.10 14.80
CA ILE A 34 4.90 1.03 15.80
C ILE A 34 6.30 0.47 16.12
N LEU A 35 7.12 0.15 15.11
CA LEU A 35 8.48 -0.39 15.33
C LEU A 35 9.39 0.58 16.08
N THR A 36 9.29 1.88 15.77
CA THR A 36 10.11 2.94 16.36
C THR A 36 9.63 3.35 17.75
N ASN A 37 8.55 2.74 18.28
CA ASN A 37 7.88 3.13 19.52
C ASN A 37 7.40 4.59 19.52
N PHE A 38 7.19 5.18 18.33
CA PHE A 38 6.58 6.49 18.18
C PHE A 38 5.07 6.42 18.49
N VAL A 39 4.48 5.24 18.25
CA VAL A 39 3.10 4.90 18.62
C VAL A 39 3.15 3.91 19.79
N THR A 40 3.13 4.42 21.01
CA THR A 40 3.03 3.61 22.24
C THR A 40 1.57 3.40 22.58
N ILE A 41 1.09 2.16 22.49
CA ILE A 41 -0.26 1.80 22.94
C ILE A 41 -0.17 1.46 24.45
N PRO A 42 -0.91 2.16 25.32
CA PRO A 42 -0.90 1.86 26.75
C PRO A 42 -1.52 0.48 27.00
N GLY A 43 -0.80 -0.39 27.71
CA GLY A 43 -1.26 -1.73 28.10
C GLY A 43 -0.74 -2.88 27.24
N ASP A 44 0.24 -2.63 26.38
CA ASP A 44 0.64 -3.59 25.35
C ASP A 44 1.95 -4.33 25.65
N GLU A 45 1.93 -5.65 25.44
CA GLU A 45 3.09 -6.53 25.51
C GLU A 45 3.98 -6.20 24.30
N GLY A 46 4.89 -5.24 24.48
CA GLY A 46 5.71 -4.64 23.42
C GLY A 46 6.35 -5.56 22.36
N PRO A 47 6.62 -6.87 22.60
CA PRO A 47 7.01 -7.79 21.53
C PRO A 47 5.94 -8.00 20.45
N MET A 48 4.65 -8.07 20.82
CA MET A 48 3.57 -8.43 19.91
C MET A 48 3.25 -7.27 18.96
N LEU A 49 3.16 -6.03 19.45
CA LEU A 49 3.01 -4.85 18.58
C LEU A 49 4.12 -4.72 17.58
N LYS A 50 5.38 -4.96 17.99
CA LYS A 50 6.53 -4.85 17.08
C LYS A 50 6.45 -5.86 15.94
N ILE A 51 5.96 -7.06 16.21
CA ILE A 51 5.68 -8.07 15.19
C ILE A 51 4.56 -7.59 14.26
N PHE A 52 3.46 -7.07 14.79
CA PHE A 52 2.37 -6.51 13.98
C PHE A 52 2.79 -5.31 13.14
N GLY A 53 3.59 -4.41 13.71
CA GLY A 53 4.21 -3.28 13.02
C GLY A 53 5.10 -3.75 11.88
N GLY A 54 5.95 -4.76 12.13
CA GLY A 54 6.79 -5.40 11.10
C GLY A 54 5.95 -5.98 9.97
N LEU A 55 4.89 -6.71 10.32
CA LEU A 55 3.96 -7.27 9.34
C LEU A 55 3.27 -6.18 8.51
N LEU A 56 2.89 -5.06 9.14
CA LEU A 56 2.30 -3.89 8.48
C LEU A 56 3.27 -3.27 7.47
N VAL A 57 4.55 -3.12 7.84
CA VAL A 57 5.59 -2.57 6.95
C VAL A 57 5.79 -3.50 5.75
N VAL A 58 5.90 -4.81 5.97
CA VAL A 58 6.04 -5.80 4.89
C VAL A 58 4.83 -5.77 3.96
N TYR A 59 3.62 -5.69 4.52
CA TYR A 59 2.39 -5.58 3.74
C TYR A 59 2.34 -4.28 2.91
N GLY A 60 2.70 -3.14 3.50
CA GLY A 60 2.76 -1.85 2.83
C GLY A 60 3.74 -1.85 1.66
N LEU A 61 4.95 -2.37 1.88
CA LEU A 61 5.97 -2.56 0.84
C LEU A 61 5.50 -3.50 -0.28
N PHE A 62 4.94 -4.65 0.07
CA PHE A 62 4.43 -5.60 -0.93
C PHE A 62 3.33 -4.99 -1.79
N ARG A 63 2.45 -4.18 -1.18
CA ARG A 63 1.39 -3.45 -1.89
C ARG A 63 1.95 -2.38 -2.82
N LEU A 64 2.96 -1.62 -2.40
CA LEU A 64 3.65 -0.64 -3.23
C LEU A 64 4.33 -1.30 -4.44
N ILE A 65 5.02 -2.42 -4.23
CA ILE A 65 5.64 -3.21 -5.32
C ILE A 65 4.57 -3.72 -6.28
N ARG A 66 3.44 -4.23 -5.78
CA ARG A 66 2.32 -4.67 -6.63
C ARG A 66 1.76 -3.53 -7.48
N VAL A 67 1.56 -2.35 -6.90
CA VAL A 67 1.09 -1.16 -7.63
C VAL A 67 2.11 -0.75 -8.69
N TYR A 68 3.40 -0.73 -8.35
CA TYR A 68 4.48 -0.42 -9.28
C TYR A 68 4.55 -1.41 -10.44
N LEU A 69 4.48 -2.72 -10.16
CA LEU A 69 4.49 -3.77 -11.19
C LEU A 69 3.27 -3.67 -12.11
N LYS A 70 2.09 -3.36 -11.57
CA LYS A 70 0.88 -3.12 -12.35
C LYS A 70 1.09 -1.94 -13.32
N PHE A 71 1.62 -0.83 -12.82
CA PHE A 71 1.91 0.36 -13.63
C PHE A 71 2.96 0.07 -14.71
N LYS A 72 4.03 -0.66 -14.37
CA LYS A 72 5.07 -1.08 -15.32
C LYS A 72 4.51 -2.00 -16.41
N SER A 73 3.62 -2.92 -16.05
CA SER A 73 2.96 -3.81 -17.02
C SER A 73 2.07 -3.03 -18.00
N ASP A 74 1.33 -2.04 -17.50
CA ASP A 74 0.49 -1.18 -18.35
C ASP A 74 1.34 -0.30 -19.29
N SER A 75 2.52 0.14 -18.85
CA SER A 75 3.46 0.93 -19.67
C SER A 75 4.15 0.15 -20.80
N LYS A 76 4.25 -1.18 -20.68
CA LYS A 76 4.90 -2.05 -21.69
C LYS A 76 3.96 -2.47 -22.84
N LEU A 77 2.67 -2.18 -22.71
CA LEU A 77 1.61 -2.55 -23.66
C LEU A 77 1.16 -1.36 -24.53
N ASN A 78 1.87 -0.23 -24.45
CA ASN A 78 1.69 1.00 -25.22
C ASN A 78 3.00 1.29 -25.98
#